data_AF-A0A923AUW0-F1
#
_entry.id   AF-A0A923AUW0-F1
#
_cell.length_a   1.000
_cell.length_b   1.000
_cell.length_c   1.000
_cell.angle_alpha   90.00
_cell.angle_beta   90.00
_cell.angle_gamma   90.00
#
_symmetry.space_group_name_H-M   'P 1'
#
loop_
_entity.id
_entity.type
_entity.pdbx_description
1 polymer ?
#
loop_
_entity_poly.entity_id
_entity_poly.type
_entity_poly.pdbx_seq_one_letter_code
_entity_poly.pdbx_strand_id
1 'polypeptide(L)'
;MFLLPDTVLSRFNQRVGNRQSQILQEVRSVLSVAYGLQTEMRGDQQAVVVRFSTTPVDVVPGFRARYGQVWICDTRYGGTYRLADPVMEMDSLNTSDARHQGVTRIIIRAIKQWQRHCNAPLRSFQVERLVIEFMHTQSGVYFWPDSLVRDFFGWLITRPSASIIMPGTLEVVALGNAWRSRAETAWRNACIACDHERAGQNLEAGAAWQKVFGTMIPLVA
;
A
#
# COMPACT_ATOMS: atom_id res chain seq x y z
N MET A 1 11.43 -3.94 -7.60
CA MET A 1 11.45 -5.36 -7.98
C MET A 1 12.61 -5.60 -8.92
N PHE A 2 13.26 -6.77 -8.83
CA PHE A 2 14.36 -7.15 -9.71
C PHE A 2 14.07 -8.52 -10.33
N LEU A 3 14.11 -8.61 -11.67
CA LEU A 3 13.87 -9.87 -12.37
C LEU A 3 15.16 -10.68 -12.45
N LEU A 4 15.18 -11.83 -11.78
CA LEU A 4 16.29 -12.76 -11.82
C LEU A 4 16.21 -13.63 -13.09
N PRO A 5 17.37 -14.07 -13.64
CA PRO A 5 17.40 -15.00 -14.78
C PRO A 5 16.74 -16.35 -14.46
N ASP A 6 16.16 -16.99 -15.48
CA ASP A 6 15.49 -18.31 -15.34
C ASP A 6 16.44 -19.43 -14.89
N THR A 7 17.75 -19.26 -15.12
CA THR A 7 18.79 -20.17 -14.63
C THR A 7 18.84 -20.19 -13.10
N VAL A 8 18.60 -19.05 -12.44
CA VAL A 8 18.52 -18.95 -10.99
C VAL A 8 17.29 -19.72 -10.48
N LEU A 9 16.13 -19.54 -11.13
CA LEU A 9 14.91 -20.26 -10.78
C LEU A 9 15.11 -21.78 -10.89
N SER A 10 15.68 -22.24 -12.01
CA SER A 10 15.99 -23.65 -12.26
C SER A 10 16.92 -24.23 -11.19
N ARG A 11 17.98 -23.52 -10.82
CA ARG A 11 18.94 -23.94 -9.79
C ARG A 11 18.27 -24.08 -8.41
N PHE A 12 17.40 -23.15 -8.02
CA PHE A 12 16.72 -23.21 -6.73
C PHE A 12 15.61 -24.26 -6.68
N ASN A 13 14.96 -24.55 -7.81
CA ASN A 13 13.93 -25.58 -7.89
C ASN A 13 14.47 -27.01 -7.68
N GLN A 14 15.77 -27.22 -7.83
CA GLN A 14 16.45 -28.48 -7.49
C GLN A 14 16.72 -28.66 -5.99
N ARG A 15 16.56 -27.60 -5.17
CA ARG A 15 16.83 -27.66 -3.73
C ARG A 15 15.63 -28.17 -2.93
N VAL A 16 15.91 -28.66 -1.72
CA VAL A 16 14.90 -29.12 -0.75
C VAL A 16 14.59 -28.00 0.25
N GLY A 17 13.41 -28.05 0.84
CA GLY A 17 12.94 -27.09 1.85
C GLY A 17 12.41 -25.79 1.26
N ASN A 18 12.41 -24.73 2.06
CA ASN A 18 11.85 -23.43 1.69
C ASN A 18 12.80 -22.69 0.73
N ARG A 19 12.62 -22.93 -0.57
CA ARG A 19 13.45 -22.40 -1.66
C ARG A 19 13.41 -20.88 -1.71
N GLN A 20 12.26 -20.30 -1.44
CA GLN A 20 12.04 -18.85 -1.46
C GLN A 20 12.83 -18.15 -0.35
N SER A 21 12.87 -18.74 0.84
CA SER A 21 13.75 -18.25 1.92
C SER A 21 15.22 -18.31 1.51
N GLN A 22 15.64 -19.40 0.86
CA GLN A 22 17.01 -19.53 0.37
C GLN A 22 17.34 -18.51 -0.73
N ILE A 23 16.39 -18.19 -1.62
CA ILE A 23 16.53 -17.12 -2.63
C ILE A 23 16.73 -15.77 -1.94
N LEU A 24 15.87 -15.41 -0.96
CA LEU A 24 16.00 -14.15 -0.24
C LEU A 24 17.32 -14.06 0.54
N GLN A 25 17.80 -15.17 1.10
CA GLN A 25 19.11 -15.23 1.76
C GLN A 25 20.28 -15.03 0.78
N GLU A 26 20.22 -15.62 -0.42
CA GLU A 26 21.25 -15.42 -1.44
C GLU A 26 21.26 -13.98 -1.94
N VAL A 27 20.09 -13.39 -2.21
CA VAL A 27 19.96 -11.96 -2.58
C VAL A 27 20.53 -11.06 -1.48
N ARG A 28 20.19 -11.31 -0.21
CA ARG A 28 20.76 -10.58 0.94
C ARG A 28 22.28 -10.69 0.96
N SER A 29 22.83 -11.89 0.74
CA SER A 29 24.29 -12.11 0.77
C SER A 29 25.00 -11.30 -0.31
N VAL A 30 24.42 -11.23 -1.52
CA VAL A 30 24.94 -10.40 -2.62
C VAL A 30 24.86 -8.91 -2.27
N LEU A 31 23.73 -8.45 -1.72
CA LEU A 31 23.56 -7.05 -1.30
C LEU A 31 24.55 -6.66 -0.18
N SER A 32 24.80 -7.54 0.79
CA SER A 32 25.74 -7.30 1.88
C SER A 32 27.18 -7.08 1.38
N VAL A 33 27.57 -7.73 0.28
CA VAL A 33 28.88 -7.48 -0.35
C VAL A 33 28.92 -6.09 -0.96
N ALA A 34 27.84 -5.64 -1.61
CA ALA A 34 27.78 -4.36 -2.29
C ALA A 34 27.67 -3.15 -1.33
N TYR A 35 26.87 -3.28 -0.26
CA TYR A 35 26.55 -2.18 0.66
C TYR A 35 27.21 -2.31 2.04
N GLY A 36 28.05 -3.33 2.25
CA GLY A 36 28.77 -3.59 3.49
C GLY A 36 27.94 -4.28 4.58
N LEU A 37 28.64 -5.00 5.46
CA LEU A 37 28.06 -5.83 6.52
C LEU A 37 27.30 -5.05 7.61
N GLN A 38 27.56 -3.74 7.74
CA GLN A 38 26.93 -2.87 8.74
C GLN A 38 25.55 -2.36 8.30
N THR A 39 25.20 -2.52 7.01
CA THR A 39 23.87 -2.15 6.52
C THR A 39 22.85 -3.17 7.03
N GLU A 40 21.88 -2.73 7.83
CA GLU A 40 20.83 -3.62 8.34
C GLU A 40 19.98 -4.15 7.18
N MET A 41 19.99 -5.47 7.00
CA MET A 41 19.19 -6.17 5.99
C MET A 41 18.48 -7.37 6.61
N ARG A 42 17.19 -7.52 6.31
CA ARG A 42 16.37 -8.66 6.74
C ARG A 42 15.49 -9.17 5.62
N GLY A 43 15.25 -10.47 5.59
CA GLY A 43 14.16 -11.04 4.79
C GLY A 43 12.82 -10.70 5.42
N ASP A 44 11.84 -10.29 4.60
CA ASP A 44 10.48 -9.99 5.03
C ASP A 44 9.48 -10.53 4.00
N GLN A 45 9.01 -11.76 4.26
CA GLN A 45 8.02 -12.54 3.49
C GLN A 45 8.32 -12.68 1.99
N GLN A 46 8.32 -11.57 1.25
CA GLN A 46 8.45 -11.48 -0.20
C GLN A 46 9.68 -10.65 -0.65
N ALA A 47 10.33 -9.94 0.27
CA ALA A 47 11.41 -9.01 -0.04
C ALA A 47 12.63 -9.20 0.88
N VAL A 48 13.77 -8.65 0.45
CA VAL A 48 14.86 -8.27 1.34
C VAL A 48 14.73 -6.78 1.63
N VAL A 49 14.43 -6.44 2.87
CA VAL A 49 14.34 -5.06 3.34
C VAL A 49 15.75 -4.58 3.67
N VAL A 50 16.21 -3.54 2.97
CA VAL A 50 17.51 -2.89 3.19
C VAL A 50 17.25 -1.55 3.85
N ARG A 51 17.81 -1.33 5.05
CA ARG A 51 17.62 -0.06 5.77
C ARG A 51 18.73 0.92 5.43
N PHE A 52 18.36 2.00 4.76
CA PHE A 52 19.19 3.19 4.63
C PHE A 52 18.80 4.23 5.70
N SER A 53 19.63 5.25 5.89
CA SER A 53 19.41 6.32 6.87
C SER A 53 18.12 7.12 6.64
N THR A 54 17.64 7.17 5.39
CA THR A 54 16.44 7.92 5.01
C THR A 54 15.19 7.05 4.97
N THR A 55 15.19 5.99 4.16
CA THR A 55 14.00 5.17 3.92
C THR A 55 14.42 3.72 3.62
N PRO A 56 13.74 2.73 4.23
CA PRO A 56 13.98 1.34 3.89
C PRO A 56 13.55 1.05 2.45
N VAL A 57 14.32 0.20 1.77
CA VAL A 57 14.05 -0.23 0.41
C VAL A 57 13.77 -1.73 0.40
N ASP A 58 12.64 -2.11 -0.20
CA ASP A 58 12.25 -3.51 -0.36
C ASP A 58 12.77 -4.05 -1.70
N VAL A 59 13.79 -4.88 -1.65
CA VAL A 59 14.31 -5.61 -2.81
C VAL A 59 13.49 -6.88 -2.99
N VAL A 60 12.53 -6.84 -3.90
CA VAL A 60 11.67 -7.99 -4.25
C VAL A 60 12.29 -8.73 -5.45
N PRO A 61 12.89 -9.92 -5.28
CA PRO A 61 13.29 -10.75 -6.40
C PRO A 61 12.05 -11.38 -7.05
N GLY A 62 12.00 -11.32 -8.37
CA GLY A 62 10.95 -11.93 -9.16
C GLY A 62 11.50 -12.72 -10.34
N PHE A 63 10.65 -13.58 -10.90
CA PHE A 63 10.93 -14.34 -12.13
C PHE A 63 9.83 -14.07 -13.14
N ARG A 64 10.17 -14.08 -14.43
CA ARG A 64 9.16 -13.90 -15.47
C ARG A 64 8.16 -15.05 -15.44
N ALA A 65 6.87 -14.72 -15.51
CA ALA A 65 5.79 -15.67 -15.69
C ALA A 65 5.23 -15.54 -17.12
N ARG A 66 3.94 -15.85 -17.30
CA ARG A 66 3.26 -15.70 -18.60
C ARG A 66 2.64 -14.31 -18.71
N TYR A 67 2.43 -13.86 -19.95
CA TYR A 67 1.64 -12.66 -20.25
C TYR A 67 2.09 -11.38 -19.50
N GLY A 68 3.41 -11.23 -19.25
CA GLY A 68 3.96 -10.06 -18.55
C GLY A 68 3.91 -10.13 -17.01
N GLN A 69 3.28 -11.17 -16.45
CA GLN A 69 3.22 -11.38 -15.00
C GLN A 69 4.57 -11.85 -14.45
N VAL A 70 4.69 -11.79 -13.13
CA VAL A 70 5.91 -12.15 -12.42
C VAL A 70 5.62 -13.06 -11.24
N TRP A 71 6.46 -14.07 -11.04
CA TRP A 71 6.49 -14.87 -9.83
C TRP A 71 7.36 -14.18 -8.79
N ILE A 72 6.79 -13.85 -7.63
CA ILE A 72 7.51 -13.33 -6.47
C ILE A 72 7.61 -14.39 -5.37
N CYS A 73 8.65 -14.29 -4.55
CA CYS A 73 8.83 -15.19 -3.41
C CYS A 73 7.75 -14.93 -2.34
N ASP A 74 7.28 -15.98 -1.68
CA ASP A 74 6.56 -15.90 -0.40
C ASP A 74 7.13 -16.97 0.53
N THR A 75 7.78 -16.56 1.61
CA THR A 75 8.47 -17.50 2.52
C THR A 75 7.55 -18.17 3.53
N ARG A 76 6.27 -17.79 3.60
CA ARG A 76 5.34 -18.33 4.61
C ARG A 76 4.96 -19.78 4.31
N TYR A 77 4.56 -20.50 5.35
CA TYR A 77 4.00 -21.86 5.25
C TYR A 77 4.84 -22.85 4.42
N GLY A 78 6.17 -22.78 4.55
CA GLY A 78 7.10 -23.67 3.84
C GLY A 78 7.62 -23.13 2.51
N GLY A 79 7.12 -21.99 2.04
CA GLY A 79 7.61 -21.29 0.86
C GLY A 79 6.81 -21.60 -0.40
N THR A 80 6.35 -20.57 -1.09
CA THR A 80 5.63 -20.66 -2.38
C THR A 80 6.00 -19.49 -3.28
N TYR A 81 5.72 -19.61 -4.58
CA TYR A 81 5.74 -18.46 -5.48
C TYR A 81 4.33 -17.90 -5.60
N ARG A 82 4.21 -16.58 -5.48
CA ARG A 82 2.96 -15.85 -5.73
C ARG A 82 3.05 -15.11 -7.04
N LEU A 83 1.94 -15.05 -7.75
CA LEU A 83 1.83 -14.29 -8.98
C LEU A 83 1.57 -12.82 -8.63
N ALA A 84 2.23 -11.91 -9.32
CA ALA A 84 1.97 -10.47 -9.29
C ALA A 84 1.94 -9.93 -10.71
N ASP A 85 1.25 -8.81 -10.91
CA ASP A 85 1.21 -8.11 -12.19
C ASP A 85 1.46 -6.61 -11.98
N PRO A 86 2.74 -6.22 -11.78
CA PRO A 86 3.09 -4.83 -11.47
C PRO A 86 2.68 -3.84 -12.56
N VAL A 87 2.60 -4.30 -13.81
CA VAL A 87 2.18 -3.47 -14.94
C VAL A 87 0.69 -3.18 -14.83
N MET A 88 -0.15 -4.20 -14.66
CA MET A 88 -1.59 -4.00 -14.47
C MET A 88 -1.94 -3.24 -13.19
N GLU A 89 -1.18 -3.45 -12.10
CA GLU A 89 -1.33 -2.67 -10.87
C GLU A 89 -1.03 -1.17 -11.12
N MET A 90 0.06 -0.86 -11.81
CA MET A 90 0.43 0.51 -12.17
C MET A 90 -0.56 1.15 -13.14
N ASP A 91 -1.01 0.41 -14.15
CA ASP A 91 -1.98 0.90 -15.14
C ASP A 91 -3.34 1.19 -14.51
N SER A 92 -3.78 0.35 -13.57
CA SER A 92 -4.99 0.61 -12.80
C SER A 92 -4.89 1.91 -12.00
N LEU A 93 -3.74 2.18 -11.38
CA LEU A 93 -3.50 3.43 -10.66
C LEU A 93 -3.43 4.62 -11.63
N ASN A 94 -2.66 4.52 -12.71
CA ASN A 94 -2.53 5.57 -13.72
C ASN A 94 -3.87 5.95 -14.35
N THR A 95 -4.70 4.97 -14.66
CA THR A 95 -6.04 5.18 -15.23
C THR A 95 -6.94 5.95 -14.26
N SER A 96 -6.97 5.52 -13.00
CA SER A 96 -7.76 6.20 -11.97
C SER A 96 -7.25 7.62 -11.73
N ASP A 97 -5.93 7.81 -11.69
CA ASP A 97 -5.30 9.11 -11.44
C ASP A 97 -5.52 10.09 -12.60
N ALA A 98 -5.36 9.63 -13.84
CA ALA A 98 -5.63 10.44 -15.03
C ALA A 98 -7.10 10.87 -15.12
N ARG A 99 -8.03 9.95 -14.82
CA ARG A 99 -9.48 10.24 -14.80
C ARG A 99 -9.85 11.32 -13.80
N HIS A 100 -9.13 11.41 -12.68
CA HIS A 100 -9.40 12.38 -11.60
C HIS A 100 -8.30 13.43 -11.47
N GLN A 101 -7.60 13.78 -12.56
CA GLN A 101 -6.61 14.87 -12.63
C GLN A 101 -5.55 14.85 -11.51
N GLY A 102 -5.05 13.68 -11.14
CA GLY A 102 -4.02 13.52 -10.11
C GLY A 102 -4.54 13.41 -8.67
N VAL A 103 -5.85 13.58 -8.45
CA VAL A 103 -6.45 13.54 -7.11
C VAL A 103 -6.34 12.15 -6.48
N THR A 104 -6.42 11.08 -7.25
CA THR A 104 -6.32 9.70 -6.74
C THR A 104 -5.03 9.50 -5.94
N ARG A 105 -3.87 9.91 -6.48
CA ARG A 105 -2.59 9.80 -5.76
C ARG A 105 -2.53 10.68 -4.51
N ILE A 106 -3.16 11.85 -4.52
CA ILE A 106 -3.24 12.74 -3.35
C ILE A 106 -4.00 12.02 -2.22
N ILE A 107 -5.17 11.47 -2.51
CA ILE A 107 -5.98 10.74 -1.52
C ILE A 107 -5.26 9.48 -1.04
N ILE A 108 -4.62 8.70 -1.91
CA ILE A 108 -3.82 7.54 -1.50
C ILE A 108 -2.75 7.96 -0.47
N ARG A 109 -2.04 9.06 -0.71
CA ARG A 109 -1.01 9.55 0.22
C ARG A 109 -1.61 9.98 1.55
N ALA A 110 -2.73 10.71 1.54
CA ALA A 110 -3.44 11.13 2.74
C ALA A 110 -3.92 9.91 3.56
N ILE A 111 -4.57 8.93 2.93
CA ILE A 111 -5.06 7.74 3.63
C ILE A 111 -3.90 6.85 4.11
N LYS A 112 -2.78 6.75 3.37
CA LYS A 112 -1.56 6.10 3.88
C LYS A 112 -0.97 6.85 5.09
N GLN A 113 -1.13 8.17 5.18
CA GLN A 113 -0.75 8.92 6.37
C GLN A 113 -1.65 8.58 7.57
N TRP A 114 -2.97 8.56 7.38
CA TRP A 114 -3.91 8.08 8.42
C TRP A 114 -3.58 6.65 8.86
N GLN A 115 -3.32 5.75 7.91
CA GLN A 115 -2.95 4.35 8.18
C GLN A 115 -1.77 4.27 9.15
N ARG A 116 -0.72 5.07 8.93
CA ARG A 116 0.47 5.13 9.78
C ARG A 116 0.17 5.79 11.13
N HIS A 117 -0.47 6.95 11.12
CA HIS A 117 -0.75 7.73 12.32
C HIS A 117 -1.66 6.97 13.31
N CYS A 118 -2.74 6.37 12.80
CA CYS A 118 -3.73 5.66 13.62
C CYS A 118 -3.40 4.16 13.78
N ASN A 119 -2.27 3.68 13.25
CA ASN A 119 -1.90 2.26 13.21
C ASN A 119 -3.05 1.39 12.68
N ALA A 120 -3.66 1.79 11.57
CA ALA A 120 -4.76 1.06 10.96
C ALA A 120 -4.25 -0.28 10.39
N PRO A 121 -4.85 -1.43 10.75
CA PRO A 121 -4.42 -2.76 10.32
C PRO A 121 -4.88 -3.06 8.88
N LEU A 122 -4.47 -2.19 7.96
CA LEU A 122 -4.52 -2.38 6.52
C LEU A 122 -3.08 -2.35 6.02
N ARG A 123 -2.77 -3.11 4.97
CA ARG A 123 -1.50 -3.02 4.24
C ARG A 123 -1.57 -1.86 3.26
N SER A 124 -0.42 -1.25 2.93
CA SER A 124 -0.41 -0.05 2.07
C SER A 124 -0.96 -0.29 0.66
N PHE A 125 -0.82 -1.50 0.10
CA PHE A 125 -1.46 -1.83 -1.17
C PHE A 125 -2.98 -1.96 -1.02
N GLN A 126 -3.49 -2.44 0.12
CA GLN A 126 -4.93 -2.53 0.37
C GLN A 126 -5.55 -1.14 0.42
N VAL A 127 -4.88 -0.18 1.08
CA VAL A 127 -5.29 1.24 1.09
C VAL A 127 -5.37 1.78 -0.33
N GLU A 128 -4.35 1.51 -1.15
CA GLU A 128 -4.31 1.96 -2.54
C GLU A 128 -5.47 1.42 -3.38
N ARG A 129 -5.74 0.11 -3.28
CA ARG A 129 -6.87 -0.53 -3.97
C ARG A 129 -8.21 0.02 -3.49
N LEU A 130 -8.40 0.18 -2.19
CA LEU A 130 -9.62 0.76 -1.61
C LEU A 130 -9.88 2.17 -2.10
N VAL A 131 -8.84 3.02 -2.15
CA VAL A 131 -8.99 4.38 -2.69
C VAL A 131 -9.34 4.33 -4.18
N ILE A 132 -8.67 3.51 -5.00
CA ILE A 132 -9.02 3.38 -6.42
C ILE A 132 -10.47 2.92 -6.61
N GLU A 133 -10.92 1.92 -5.84
CA GLU A 133 -12.31 1.45 -5.86
C GLU A 133 -13.31 2.56 -5.48
N PHE A 134 -13.01 3.33 -4.44
CA PHE A 134 -13.81 4.48 -4.04
C PHE A 134 -13.84 5.57 -5.12
N MET A 135 -12.69 5.87 -5.74
CA MET A 135 -12.61 6.85 -6.82
C MET A 135 -13.47 6.44 -8.03
N HIS A 136 -13.64 5.14 -8.29
CA HIS A 136 -14.55 4.67 -9.35
C HIS A 136 -16.03 4.96 -9.07
N THR A 137 -16.42 5.18 -7.81
CA THR A 137 -17.80 5.58 -7.46
C THR A 137 -18.02 7.09 -7.58
N GLN A 138 -16.96 7.86 -7.81
CA GLN A 138 -17.05 9.32 -7.92
C GLN A 138 -17.38 9.74 -9.36
N SER A 139 -18.32 10.66 -9.49
CA SER A 139 -18.65 11.35 -10.74
C SER A 139 -18.10 12.78 -10.69
N GLY A 140 -17.44 13.19 -11.76
CA GLY A 140 -16.83 14.52 -11.88
C GLY A 140 -15.30 14.51 -11.88
N VAL A 141 -14.73 15.70 -12.04
CA VAL A 141 -13.27 15.92 -12.13
C VAL A 141 -12.76 16.96 -11.12
N TYR A 142 -13.65 17.70 -10.48
CA TYR A 142 -13.32 18.69 -9.47
C TYR A 142 -13.69 18.14 -8.09
N PHE A 143 -12.67 17.89 -7.28
CA PHE A 143 -12.83 17.37 -5.93
C PHE A 143 -12.09 18.25 -4.94
N TRP A 144 -12.78 18.61 -3.87
CA TRP A 144 -12.16 19.20 -2.70
C TRP A 144 -11.57 18.05 -1.85
N PRO A 145 -10.24 18.01 -1.63
CA PRO A 145 -9.59 16.86 -0.98
C PRO A 145 -10.12 16.55 0.42
N ASP A 146 -10.47 17.56 1.21
CA ASP A 146 -11.13 17.49 2.52
C ASP A 146 -12.43 16.66 2.45
N SER A 147 -13.32 17.06 1.55
CA SER A 147 -14.63 16.43 1.39
C SER A 147 -14.49 15.02 0.85
N LEU A 148 -13.52 14.78 -0.05
CA LEU A 148 -13.25 13.46 -0.61
C LEU A 148 -12.65 12.49 0.42
N VAL A 149 -11.80 12.97 1.33
CA VAL A 149 -11.29 12.18 2.46
C VAL A 149 -12.44 11.79 3.39
N ARG A 150 -13.31 12.74 3.75
CA ARG A 150 -14.50 12.48 4.57
C ARG A 150 -15.36 11.40 3.92
N ASP A 151 -15.65 11.56 2.63
CA ASP A 151 -16.53 10.65 1.88
C ASP A 151 -15.89 9.28 1.68
N PHE A 152 -14.56 9.20 1.51
CA PHE A 152 -13.83 7.93 1.51
C PHE A 152 -14.03 7.18 2.82
N PHE A 153 -13.87 7.83 3.97
CA PHE A 153 -14.08 7.15 5.25
C PHE A 153 -15.54 6.74 5.45
N GLY A 154 -16.49 7.60 5.05
CA GLY A 154 -17.91 7.28 5.09
C GLY A 154 -18.26 6.07 4.20
N TRP A 155 -17.68 5.99 3.01
CA TRP A 155 -17.80 4.83 2.14
C TRP A 155 -17.16 3.59 2.75
N LEU A 156 -15.96 3.72 3.30
CA LEU A 156 -15.17 2.60 3.81
C LEU A 156 -15.89 1.88 4.97
N ILE A 157 -16.48 2.63 5.92
CA ILE A 157 -17.16 2.03 7.08
C ILE A 157 -18.41 1.20 6.72
N THR A 158 -19.01 1.43 5.54
CA THR A 158 -20.16 0.65 5.06
C THR A 158 -19.79 -0.73 4.51
N ARG A 159 -18.49 -1.05 4.43
CA ARG A 159 -17.96 -2.26 3.79
C ARG A 159 -17.17 -3.15 4.77
N PRO A 160 -17.73 -3.56 5.91
CA PRO A 160 -17.05 -4.50 6.80
C PRO A 160 -16.83 -5.84 6.10
N SER A 161 -15.67 -6.46 6.34
CA SER A 161 -15.31 -7.77 5.75
C SER A 161 -15.28 -7.78 4.22
N ALA A 162 -15.10 -6.62 3.59
CA ALA A 162 -14.92 -6.55 2.15
C ALA A 162 -13.64 -7.26 1.70
N SER A 163 -13.59 -7.57 0.41
CA SER A 163 -12.40 -8.05 -0.28
C SER A 163 -12.06 -7.09 -1.40
N ILE A 164 -10.78 -7.01 -1.73
CA ILE A 164 -10.27 -6.32 -2.92
C ILE A 164 -9.80 -7.34 -3.95
N ILE A 165 -9.84 -6.96 -5.22
CA ILE A 165 -9.34 -7.78 -6.32
C ILE A 165 -8.08 -7.14 -6.89
N MET A 166 -7.01 -7.92 -6.98
CA MET A 166 -5.74 -7.48 -7.56
C MET A 166 -5.82 -7.43 -9.09
N PRO A 167 -5.45 -6.31 -9.73
CA PRO A 167 -5.36 -6.21 -11.19
C PRO A 167 -4.41 -7.26 -11.78
N GLY A 168 -4.77 -7.79 -12.95
CA GLY A 168 -3.95 -8.77 -13.69
C GLY A 168 -4.00 -10.19 -13.12
N THR A 169 -3.80 -10.37 -11.82
CA THR A 169 -3.81 -11.70 -11.19
C THR A 169 -5.19 -12.18 -10.77
N LEU A 170 -6.14 -11.26 -10.61
CA LEU A 170 -7.49 -11.51 -10.09
C LEU A 170 -7.50 -12.14 -8.68
N GLU A 171 -6.38 -12.01 -7.95
CA GLU A 171 -6.30 -12.49 -6.57
C GLU A 171 -7.31 -11.73 -5.70
N VAL A 172 -8.14 -12.47 -4.97
CA VAL A 172 -9.07 -11.91 -3.99
C VAL A 172 -8.38 -11.83 -2.63
N VAL A 173 -8.27 -10.61 -2.09
CA VAL A 173 -7.64 -10.36 -0.79
C VAL A 173 -8.68 -9.88 0.20
N ALA A 174 -8.95 -10.68 1.23
CA ALA A 174 -9.84 -10.31 2.32
C ALA A 174 -9.23 -9.20 3.20
N LEU A 175 -10.04 -8.20 3.56
CA LEU A 175 -9.60 -7.09 4.41
C LEU A 175 -9.82 -7.34 5.90
N GLY A 176 -10.73 -8.26 6.25
CA GLY A 176 -11.24 -8.39 7.61
C GLY A 176 -11.95 -7.12 8.09
N ASN A 177 -12.01 -6.91 9.41
CA ASN A 177 -12.74 -5.79 10.02
C ASN A 177 -11.94 -5.04 11.10
N ALA A 178 -10.70 -5.42 11.40
CA ALA A 178 -9.90 -4.84 12.48
C ALA A 178 -9.58 -3.34 12.29
N TRP A 179 -9.74 -2.82 11.08
CA TRP A 179 -9.54 -1.40 10.74
C TRP A 179 -10.78 -0.54 10.97
N ARG A 180 -11.97 -1.13 11.16
CA ARG A 180 -13.25 -0.43 11.13
C ARG A 180 -13.39 0.65 12.19
N SER A 181 -13.10 0.35 13.46
CA SER A 181 -13.23 1.33 14.55
C SER A 181 -12.37 2.58 14.36
N ARG A 182 -11.19 2.40 13.75
CA ARG A 182 -10.29 3.51 13.39
C ARG A 182 -10.87 4.34 12.24
N ALA A 183 -11.46 3.68 11.24
CA ALA A 183 -12.12 4.36 10.12
C ALA A 183 -13.37 5.14 10.58
N GLU A 184 -14.17 4.59 11.50
CA GLU A 184 -15.33 5.28 12.09
C GLU A 184 -14.91 6.52 12.90
N THR A 185 -13.77 6.44 13.60
CA THR A 185 -13.21 7.59 14.32
C THR A 185 -12.67 8.65 13.34
N ALA A 186 -12.00 8.23 12.27
CA ALA A 186 -11.52 9.13 11.24
C ALA A 186 -12.68 9.83 10.51
N TRP A 187 -13.74 9.09 10.17
CA TRP A 187 -14.94 9.64 9.54
C TRP A 187 -15.57 10.74 10.39
N ARG A 188 -15.78 10.48 11.69
CA ARG A 188 -16.35 11.49 12.61
C ARG A 188 -15.50 12.75 12.69
N ASN A 189 -14.19 12.62 12.83
CA ASN A 189 -13.28 13.76 12.87
C ASN A 189 -13.24 14.51 11.53
N ALA A 190 -13.29 13.80 10.39
CA ALA A 190 -13.35 14.42 9.07
C ALA A 190 -14.65 15.21 8.85
N CYS A 191 -15.80 14.71 9.33
CA CYS A 191 -17.05 15.48 9.32
C CYS A 191 -16.92 16.79 10.12
N ILE A 192 -16.40 16.69 11.36
CA ILE A 192 -16.17 17.85 12.22
C ILE A 192 -15.24 18.86 11.54
N ALA A 193 -14.14 18.38 10.94
CA ALA A 193 -13.17 19.24 10.26
C ALA A 193 -13.81 19.99 9.08
N CYS A 194 -14.53 19.28 8.19
CA CYS A 194 -15.23 19.90 7.08
C CYS A 194 -16.31 20.91 7.53
N ASP A 195 -17.00 20.64 8.63
CA ASP A 195 -18.01 21.56 9.17
C ASP A 195 -17.37 22.85 9.70
N HIS A 196 -16.22 22.74 10.39
CA HIS A 196 -15.43 23.90 10.82
C HIS A 196 -14.84 24.69 9.63
N GLU A 197 -14.35 24.02 8.59
CA GLU A 197 -13.85 24.70 7.37
C GLU A 197 -14.96 25.52 6.69
N ARG A 198 -16.18 24.96 6.58
CA ARG A 198 -17.34 25.70 6.05
C ARG A 198 -17.74 26.89 6.91
N ALA A 199 -17.51 26.81 8.22
CA ALA A 199 -17.77 27.89 9.17
C ALA A 199 -16.61 28.92 9.27
N GLY A 200 -15.50 28.71 8.55
CA GLY A 200 -14.31 29.58 8.63
C GLY A 200 -13.49 29.41 9.91
N GLN A 201 -13.70 28.33 10.66
CA GLN A 201 -13.06 28.02 11.94
C GLN A 201 -11.78 27.21 11.71
N ASN A 202 -10.78 27.85 11.11
CA ASN A 202 -9.58 27.17 10.59
C ASN A 202 -8.77 26.43 11.68
N LEU A 203 -8.72 26.96 12.90
CA LEU A 203 -7.98 26.35 14.00
C LEU A 203 -8.63 25.03 14.46
N GLU A 204 -9.95 25.06 14.63
CA GLU A 204 -10.77 23.91 15.03
C GLU A 204 -10.77 22.84 13.93
N ALA A 205 -10.84 23.26 12.66
CA ALA A 205 -10.68 22.38 11.51
C ALA A 205 -9.31 21.68 11.51
N GLY A 206 -8.22 22.45 11.65
CA GLY A 206 -6.87 21.91 11.71
C GLY A 206 -6.70 20.93 12.88
N ALA A 207 -7.22 21.26 14.06
CA ALA A 207 -7.19 20.37 15.22
C ALA A 207 -7.97 19.07 14.98
N ALA A 208 -9.09 19.11 14.26
CA ALA A 208 -9.83 17.91 13.88
C ALA A 208 -9.08 17.07 12.83
N TRP A 209 -8.46 17.68 11.83
CA TRP A 209 -7.63 16.97 10.84
C TRP A 209 -6.37 16.34 11.45
N GLN A 210 -5.75 16.98 12.45
CA GLN A 210 -4.62 16.39 13.17
C GLN A 210 -4.99 15.11 13.92
N LYS A 211 -6.24 14.93 14.36
CA LYS A 211 -6.69 13.65 14.93
C LYS A 211 -6.74 12.52 13.90
N VAL A 212 -6.82 12.85 12.60
CA VAL A 212 -6.84 11.89 11.49
C VAL A 212 -5.44 11.63 10.96
N PHE A 213 -4.64 12.68 10.78
CA PHE A 213 -3.38 12.61 10.04
C PHE A 213 -2.12 12.90 10.88
N GLY A 214 -2.29 13.30 12.14
CA GLY A 214 -1.22 13.78 13.00
C GLY A 214 -0.73 15.17 12.63
N THR A 215 0.41 15.56 13.19
CA THR A 215 1.01 16.91 13.06
C THR A 215 1.59 17.23 11.68
N MET A 216 1.49 16.30 10.72
CA MET A 216 1.84 16.55 9.31
C MET A 216 0.86 17.52 8.64
N ILE A 217 -0.34 17.68 9.21
CA ILE A 217 -1.31 18.71 8.81
C ILE A 217 -1.13 19.91 9.73
N PRO A 218 -0.97 21.13 9.19
CA PRO A 218 -0.85 22.33 10.01
C PRO A 218 -2.16 22.62 10.76
N LEU A 219 -2.05 23.28 11.93
CA LEU A 219 -3.22 23.72 12.70
C LEU A 219 -3.98 24.86 12.01
N VAL A 220 -3.29 25.64 11.18
CA VAL A 220 -3.83 26.77 10.42
C VAL A 220 -3.22 26.71 9.04
N ALA A 221 -4.06 26.72 8.01
CA ALA A 221 -3.66 26.82 6.60
C ALA A 221 -3.55 28.27 6.15
#